data_AF-A0A075HI39-F1
#
_entry.id   AF-A0A075HI39-F1
#
_cell.length_a   1.000
_cell.length_b   1.000
_cell.length_c   1.000
_cell.angle_alpha   90.00
_cell.angle_beta   90.00
_cell.angle_gamma   90.00
#
_symmetry.space_group_name_H-M   'P 1'
#
loop_
_entity.id
_entity.type
_entity.pdbx_description
1 polymer ?
#
loop_
_entity_poly.entity_id
_entity_poly.type
_entity_poly.pdbx_seq_one_letter_code
_entity_poly.pdbx_strand_id
1 'polypeptide(L)'
;MEWEPEPKQDMKKERKEYESEFLTRYRNQQKAKPKKRSILLDWKPEPKPKPKPKRNMKKERKVYENEFLTRYRKQQKAKPKKRAIQLEWEPEPKIDRRKERKDYERKYVSKFTKLQKTKLKIAALEQKLRLSQIELEEPKTDRKKERKKYENEFLVRYKKQQKVKPKKKVSKLLTPEPKIDRKKERKDYEKEFLTRYRNQQKAKPKNKISKLLTSDPEPTPEPTPEPTPEPKIDRKKERKDYEKEFLARYRKQQKARPKNKISKLLTPEPKIDRKKERKEYEKEYLSRLKNNL
;
A
#
# COMPACT_ATOMS: atom_id res chain seq x y z
N MET A 1 45.30 117.99 -100.10
CA MET A 1 44.91 116.59 -99.96
C MET A 1 46.19 115.81 -100.03
N GLU A 2 46.73 115.34 -98.90
CA GLU A 2 47.85 114.39 -98.82
C GLU A 2 48.21 114.25 -97.33
N TRP A 3 47.55 113.30 -96.67
CA TRP A 3 48.12 112.01 -96.24
C TRP A 3 48.87 112.15 -94.90
N GLU A 4 48.11 112.05 -93.80
CA GLU A 4 48.67 111.86 -92.47
C GLU A 4 49.26 110.44 -92.38
N PRO A 5 50.52 110.29 -91.94
CA PRO A 5 51.17 108.98 -91.93
C PRO A 5 50.60 108.10 -90.82
N GLU A 6 50.15 106.91 -91.20
CA GLU A 6 49.70 105.86 -90.29
C GLU A 6 50.70 105.62 -89.16
N PRO A 7 50.24 105.43 -87.91
CA PRO A 7 51.10 105.27 -86.75
C PRO A 7 51.94 104.01 -86.93
N LYS A 8 53.24 104.23 -87.19
CA LYS A 8 54.26 103.19 -87.26
C LYS A 8 54.19 102.39 -85.96
N GLN A 9 53.52 101.23 -86.00
CA GLN A 9 53.55 100.28 -84.89
C GLN A 9 55.02 100.00 -84.61
N ASP A 10 55.45 100.41 -83.43
CA ASP A 10 56.84 100.35 -83.03
C ASP A 10 57.10 98.89 -82.64
N MET A 11 57.26 98.03 -83.66
CA MET A 11 57.41 96.56 -83.58
C MET A 11 58.45 96.13 -82.52
N LYS A 12 59.38 97.03 -82.18
CA LYS A 12 60.39 96.84 -81.13
C LYS A 12 59.78 96.88 -79.72
N LYS A 13 58.79 97.72 -79.45
CA LYS A 13 58.08 97.76 -78.17
C LYS A 13 57.21 96.52 -78.00
N GLU A 14 56.44 96.16 -79.02
CA GLU A 14 55.60 94.96 -78.98
C GLU A 14 56.44 93.68 -78.81
N ARG A 15 57.60 93.58 -79.48
CA ARG A 15 58.55 92.47 -79.25
C ARG A 15 59.06 92.42 -77.82
N LYS A 16 59.40 93.57 -77.22
CA LYS A 16 59.89 93.63 -75.83
C LYS A 16 58.80 93.23 -74.83
N GLU A 17 57.57 93.70 -75.05
CA GLU A 17 56.43 93.34 -74.22
C GLU A 17 56.15 91.84 -74.33
N TYR A 18 56.10 91.30 -75.56
CA TYR A 18 55.91 89.87 -75.81
C TYR A 18 57.02 88.99 -75.22
N GLU A 19 58.29 89.39 -75.35
CA GLU A 19 59.44 88.70 -74.72
C GLU A 19 59.32 88.71 -73.19
N SER A 20 58.89 89.83 -72.60
CA SER A 20 58.72 89.95 -71.15
C SER A 20 57.60 89.03 -70.62
N GLU A 21 56.47 88.97 -71.31
CA GLU A 21 55.36 88.08 -70.98
C GLU A 21 55.77 86.61 -71.12
N PHE A 22 56.49 86.27 -72.19
CA PHE A 22 57.02 84.92 -72.39
C PHE A 22 57.97 84.50 -71.26
N LEU A 23 58.90 85.37 -70.87
CA LEU A 23 59.83 85.16 -69.76
C LEU A 23 59.10 84.95 -68.41
N THR A 24 58.04 85.71 -68.14
CA THR A 24 57.25 85.52 -66.91
C THR A 24 56.50 84.18 -66.90
N ARG A 25 55.90 83.78 -68.03
CA ARG A 25 55.24 82.47 -68.19
C ARG A 25 56.22 81.32 -67.95
N TYR A 26 57.41 81.40 -68.53
CA TYR A 26 58.46 80.41 -68.34
C TYR A 26 58.96 80.34 -66.88
N ARG A 27 59.15 81.49 -66.23
CA ARG A 27 59.55 81.55 -64.81
C ARG A 27 58.50 80.94 -63.88
N ASN A 28 57.22 81.11 -64.19
CA ASN A 28 56.12 80.49 -63.44
C ASN A 28 56.06 78.97 -63.64
N GLN A 29 56.30 78.47 -64.86
CA GLN A 29 56.43 77.02 -65.09
C GLN A 29 57.62 76.39 -64.32
N GLN A 30 58.74 77.10 -64.18
CA GLN A 30 59.89 76.62 -63.41
C GLN A 30 59.65 76.66 -61.88
N LYS A 31 58.75 77.51 -61.38
CA LYS A 31 58.34 77.53 -59.97
C LYS A 31 57.31 76.44 -59.61
N ALA A 32 56.53 75.98 -60.59
CA ALA A 32 55.50 74.96 -60.40
C ALA A 32 56.04 73.52 -60.42
N LYS A 33 57.26 73.30 -60.92
CA LYS A 33 57.94 72.00 -60.78
C LYS A 33 58.42 71.88 -59.33
N PRO A 34 58.07 70.81 -58.59
CA PRO A 34 58.62 70.61 -57.25
C PRO A 34 60.14 70.48 -57.38
N LYS A 35 60.88 71.48 -56.92
CA LYS A 35 62.32 71.35 -56.74
C LYS A 35 62.52 70.20 -55.76
N LYS A 36 63.02 69.07 -56.28
CA LYS A 36 63.67 68.05 -55.46
C LYS A 36 64.78 68.80 -54.72
N ARG A 37 64.55 69.10 -53.44
CA ARG A 37 65.61 69.61 -52.59
C ARG A 37 66.60 68.45 -52.46
N SER A 38 67.70 68.52 -53.20
CA SER A 38 68.92 67.79 -52.88
C SER A 38 69.40 68.40 -51.56
N ILE A 39 68.92 67.83 -50.47
CA ILE A 39 69.40 68.17 -49.15
C ILE A 39 70.78 67.52 -49.05
N LEU A 40 71.82 68.29 -49.35
CA LEU A 40 73.15 68.05 -48.82
C LEU A 40 72.99 68.23 -47.30
N LEU A 41 72.63 67.14 -46.64
CA LEU A 41 72.50 67.07 -45.20
C LEU A 41 73.94 66.91 -44.70
N ASP A 42 74.53 68.00 -44.23
CA ASP A 42 75.57 67.91 -43.21
C ASP A 42 75.00 67.04 -42.10
N TRP A 43 75.36 65.76 -42.10
CA TRP A 43 74.85 64.78 -41.16
C TRP A 43 75.51 65.02 -39.81
N LYS A 44 75.03 66.04 -39.09
CA LYS A 44 75.12 66.09 -37.64
C LYS A 44 74.24 64.94 -37.14
N PRO A 45 74.79 63.89 -36.48
CA PRO A 45 73.96 62.82 -35.97
C PRO A 45 72.91 63.43 -35.04
N GLU A 46 71.64 63.25 -35.39
CA GLU A 46 70.52 63.68 -34.56
C GLU A 46 70.72 63.14 -33.13
N PRO A 47 70.51 63.95 -32.09
CA PRO A 47 70.51 63.41 -30.73
C PRO A 47 69.46 62.30 -30.69
N LYS A 48 69.93 61.08 -30.39
CA LYS A 48 69.14 59.84 -30.38
C LYS A 48 67.73 60.13 -29.86
N PRO A 49 66.67 59.65 -30.54
CA PRO A 49 65.30 59.84 -30.08
C PRO A 49 65.24 59.47 -28.60
N LYS A 50 64.78 60.40 -27.75
CA LYS A 50 64.65 60.16 -26.30
C LYS A 50 63.99 58.79 -26.14
N PRO A 51 64.59 57.85 -25.41
CA PRO A 51 64.04 56.51 -25.30
C PRO A 51 62.60 56.65 -24.81
N LYS A 52 61.65 56.03 -25.53
CA LYS A 52 60.25 55.93 -25.10
C LYS A 52 60.26 55.60 -23.61
N PRO A 53 59.44 56.25 -22.75
CA PRO A 53 59.43 55.98 -21.33
C PRO A 53 59.41 54.46 -21.16
N LYS A 54 60.44 53.89 -20.53
CA LYS A 54 60.56 52.45 -20.36
C LYS A 54 59.31 52.01 -19.60
N ARG A 55 58.32 51.49 -20.34
CA ARG A 55 57.13 50.90 -19.75
C ARG A 55 57.65 49.85 -18.79
N ASN A 56 57.42 50.08 -17.51
CA ASN A 56 57.84 49.15 -16.49
C ASN A 56 56.90 47.94 -16.62
N MET A 57 57.21 47.03 -17.52
CA MET A 57 56.41 45.82 -17.81
C MET A 57 56.10 45.06 -16.51
N LYS A 58 57.02 45.09 -15.53
CA LYS A 58 56.79 44.52 -14.20
C LYS A 58 55.68 45.23 -13.41
N LYS A 59 55.60 46.57 -13.48
CA LYS A 59 54.53 47.34 -12.82
C LYS A 59 53.20 47.12 -13.53
N GLU A 60 53.18 47.14 -14.86
CA GLU A 60 51.97 46.86 -15.65
C GLU A 60 51.45 45.43 -15.43
N ARG A 61 52.35 44.43 -15.37
CA ARG A 61 51.99 43.05 -15.01
C ARG A 61 51.41 42.96 -13.61
N LYS A 62 51.99 43.64 -12.61
CA LYS A 62 51.45 43.67 -11.24
C LYS A 62 50.07 44.33 -11.18
N VAL A 63 49.85 45.41 -11.94
CA VAL A 63 48.54 46.08 -12.03
C VAL A 63 47.54 45.13 -12.69
N TYR A 64 47.91 44.48 -13.79
CA TYR A 64 47.06 43.52 -14.50
C TYR A 64 46.74 42.28 -13.65
N GLU A 65 47.71 41.71 -12.94
CA GLU A 65 47.51 40.60 -12.00
C GLU A 65 46.57 40.99 -10.86
N ASN A 66 46.70 42.20 -10.31
CA ASN A 66 45.81 42.70 -9.27
C ASN A 66 44.39 42.93 -9.80
N GLU A 67 44.23 43.47 -11.00
CA GLU A 67 42.92 43.60 -11.66
C GLU A 67 42.29 42.23 -11.94
N PHE A 68 43.12 41.27 -12.36
CA PHE A 68 42.68 39.90 -12.60
C PHE A 68 42.24 39.22 -11.28
N LEU A 69 43.04 39.33 -10.22
CA LEU A 69 42.69 38.80 -8.89
C LEU A 69 41.44 39.45 -8.32
N THR A 70 41.25 40.76 -8.52
CA THR A 70 40.04 41.45 -8.04
C THR A 70 38.81 41.01 -8.81
N ARG A 71 38.87 40.87 -10.15
CA ARG A 71 37.79 40.28 -10.96
C ARG A 71 37.47 38.85 -10.53
N TYR A 72 38.49 38.01 -10.31
CA TYR A 72 38.32 36.64 -9.87
C TYR A 72 37.70 36.55 -8.47
N ARG A 73 38.18 37.35 -7.51
CA ARG A 73 37.58 37.46 -6.16
C ARG A 73 36.13 37.95 -6.23
N LYS A 74 35.82 38.91 -7.12
CA LYS A 74 34.46 39.39 -7.36
C LYS A 74 33.58 38.28 -7.92
N GLN A 75 34.08 37.48 -8.86
CA GLN A 75 33.39 36.32 -9.40
C GLN A 75 33.16 35.22 -8.35
N GLN A 76 34.12 34.97 -7.45
CA GLN A 76 33.95 34.04 -6.33
C GLN A 76 33.00 34.57 -5.24
N LYS A 77 32.86 35.89 -5.09
CA LYS A 77 31.86 36.53 -4.21
C LYS A 77 30.46 36.61 -4.85
N ALA A 78 30.39 36.64 -6.19
CA ALA A 78 29.15 36.69 -6.97
C ALA A 78 28.57 35.29 -7.24
N LYS A 79 29.41 34.26 -7.28
CA LYS A 79 28.93 32.92 -6.92
C LYS A 79 28.35 33.06 -5.51
N PRO A 80 27.09 32.70 -5.27
CA PRO A 80 26.60 32.70 -3.91
C PRO A 80 27.56 31.82 -3.14
N LYS A 81 28.37 32.42 -2.26
CA LYS A 81 28.86 31.69 -1.11
C LYS A 81 27.58 31.08 -0.59
N LYS A 82 27.50 29.74 -0.57
CA LYS A 82 26.56 29.08 0.32
C LYS A 82 26.96 29.64 1.67
N ARG A 83 26.33 30.74 2.06
CA ARG A 83 26.16 31.04 3.46
C ARG A 83 25.63 29.70 3.94
N ALA A 84 26.33 29.09 4.89
CA ALA A 84 25.63 28.26 5.83
C ALA A 84 24.61 29.24 6.43
N ILE A 85 23.50 29.43 5.72
CA ILE A 85 22.26 29.83 6.30
C ILE A 85 22.15 28.69 7.30
N GLN A 86 22.36 29.00 8.57
CA GLN A 86 21.57 28.38 9.62
C GLN A 86 20.12 28.76 9.31
N LEU A 87 19.64 28.33 8.13
CA LEU A 87 18.28 27.94 7.95
C LEU A 87 18.32 26.75 8.87
N GLU A 88 17.74 26.95 10.03
CA GLU A 88 17.26 25.89 10.89
C GLU A 88 16.41 24.98 10.01
N TRP A 89 17.09 24.18 9.19
CA TRP A 89 16.60 22.95 8.67
C TRP A 89 16.48 22.13 9.94
N GLU A 90 15.32 22.25 10.59
CA GLU A 90 14.86 21.15 11.42
C GLU A 90 15.04 19.92 10.54
N PRO A 91 15.91 18.98 10.95
CA PRO A 91 16.02 17.75 10.18
C PRO A 91 14.61 17.19 10.13
N GLU A 92 14.08 16.96 8.92
CA GLU A 92 12.78 16.31 8.76
C GLU A 92 12.76 15.15 9.76
N PRO A 93 11.71 15.07 10.62
CA PRO A 93 11.68 14.08 11.66
C PRO A 93 12.00 12.76 10.98
N LYS A 94 13.07 12.08 11.42
CA LYS A 94 13.46 10.79 10.85
C LYS A 94 12.31 9.84 11.14
N ILE A 95 11.37 9.79 10.21
CA ILE A 95 10.16 9.02 10.32
C ILE A 95 10.63 7.57 10.34
N ASP A 96 10.57 6.96 11.52
CA ASP A 96 10.73 5.54 11.67
C ASP A 96 9.59 4.86 10.91
N ARG A 97 9.81 4.52 9.63
CA ARG A 97 8.82 3.80 8.79
C ARG A 97 8.25 2.56 9.47
N ARG A 98 9.04 1.95 10.37
CA ARG A 98 8.62 0.82 11.21
C ARG A 98 7.59 1.23 12.27
N LYS A 99 7.73 2.41 12.87
CA LYS A 99 6.80 2.96 13.87
C LYS A 99 5.48 3.35 13.20
N GLU A 100 5.53 4.02 12.06
CA GLU A 100 4.33 4.35 11.28
C GLU A 100 3.54 3.12 10.83
N ARG A 101 4.24 2.09 10.34
CA ARG A 101 3.58 0.82 9.96
C ARG A 101 2.86 0.21 11.17
N LYS A 102 3.52 0.18 12.34
CA LYS A 102 2.91 -0.32 13.59
C LYS A 102 1.72 0.53 14.02
N ASP A 103 1.81 1.85 13.91
CA ASP A 103 0.71 2.75 14.27
C ASP A 103 -0.47 2.61 13.31
N TYR A 104 -0.20 2.40 12.02
CA TYR A 104 -1.22 2.09 11.01
C TYR A 104 -1.89 0.75 11.28
N GLU A 105 -1.12 -0.31 11.56
CA GLU A 105 -1.63 -1.64 11.94
C GLU A 105 -2.51 -1.54 13.19
N ARG A 106 -2.07 -0.82 14.23
CA ARG A 106 -2.87 -0.58 15.45
C ARG A 106 -4.17 0.14 15.16
N LYS A 107 -4.12 1.22 14.35
CA LYS A 107 -5.33 1.96 13.92
C LYS A 107 -6.29 1.05 13.17
N TYR A 108 -5.78 0.21 12.26
CA TYR A 108 -6.59 -0.71 11.48
C TYR A 108 -7.24 -1.80 12.35
N VAL A 109 -6.46 -2.47 13.21
CA VAL A 109 -6.97 -3.49 14.15
C VAL A 109 -7.98 -2.88 15.12
N SER A 110 -7.76 -1.66 15.59
CA SER A 110 -8.72 -0.94 16.44
C SER A 110 -10.05 -0.69 15.72
N LYS A 111 -10.03 -0.22 14.47
CA LYS A 111 -11.25 -0.05 13.66
C LYS A 111 -11.99 -1.38 13.48
N PHE A 112 -11.26 -2.45 13.15
CA PHE A 112 -11.85 -3.77 12.97
C PHE A 112 -12.49 -4.32 14.26
N THR A 113 -11.78 -4.26 15.39
CA THR A 113 -12.33 -4.71 16.67
C THR A 113 -13.54 -3.91 17.11
N LYS A 114 -13.59 -2.61 16.84
CA LYS A 114 -14.79 -1.77 17.05
C LYS A 114 -15.97 -2.26 16.20
N LEU A 115 -15.76 -2.54 14.92
CA LEU A 115 -16.80 -3.08 14.02
C LEU A 115 -17.31 -4.46 14.48
N GLN A 116 -16.44 -5.33 14.99
CA GLN A 116 -16.88 -6.62 15.51
C GLN A 116 -17.72 -6.46 16.79
N LYS A 117 -17.33 -5.54 17.69
CA LYS A 117 -18.10 -5.23 18.90
C LYS A 117 -19.49 -4.67 18.58
N THR A 118 -19.62 -3.81 17.57
CA THR A 118 -20.94 -3.29 17.16
C THR A 118 -21.81 -4.39 16.55
N LYS A 119 -21.25 -5.25 15.69
CA LYS A 119 -21.96 -6.43 15.15
C LYS A 119 -22.50 -7.34 16.25
N LEU A 120 -21.69 -7.64 17.27
CA LEU A 120 -22.12 -8.43 18.42
C LEU A 120 -23.22 -7.73 19.23
N LYS A 121 -23.13 -6.40 19.40
CA LYS A 121 -24.16 -5.62 20.10
C LYS A 121 -25.49 -5.62 19.32
N ILE A 122 -25.44 -5.52 17.99
CA ILE A 122 -26.63 -5.60 17.12
C ILE A 122 -27.26 -6.99 17.25
N ALA A 123 -26.48 -8.06 17.12
CA ALA A 123 -26.99 -9.43 17.26
C ALA A 123 -27.63 -9.68 18.64
N ALA A 124 -27.04 -9.16 19.70
CA ALA A 124 -27.60 -9.25 21.05
C ALA A 124 -28.93 -8.49 21.19
N LEU A 125 -29.04 -7.30 20.59
CA LEU A 125 -30.30 -6.54 20.57
C LEU A 125 -31.37 -7.25 19.74
N GLU A 126 -31.00 -7.81 18.59
CA GLU A 126 -31.91 -8.57 17.74
C GLU A 126 -32.46 -9.82 18.47
N GLN A 127 -31.61 -10.56 19.19
CA GLN A 127 -32.07 -11.67 20.02
C GLN A 127 -33.03 -11.23 21.12
N LYS A 128 -32.74 -10.12 21.81
CA LYS A 128 -33.66 -9.57 22.82
C LYS A 128 -35.02 -9.20 22.22
N LEU A 129 -35.01 -8.60 21.03
CA LEU A 129 -36.24 -8.24 20.32
C LEU A 129 -37.06 -9.48 19.95
N ARG A 130 -36.40 -10.52 19.41
CA ARG A 130 -37.05 -11.81 19.13
C ARG A 130 -37.66 -12.44 20.38
N LEU A 131 -36.94 -12.42 21.52
CA LEU A 131 -37.47 -12.93 22.79
C LEU A 131 -38.68 -12.14 23.28
N SER A 132 -38.66 -10.81 23.19
CA SER A 132 -39.82 -9.98 23.56
C SER A 132 -41.04 -10.22 22.67
N GLN A 133 -40.82 -10.53 21.38
CA GLN A 133 -41.90 -10.88 20.45
C GLN A 133 -42.55 -12.21 20.85
N ILE A 134 -41.73 -13.22 21.18
CA ILE A 134 -42.19 -14.54 21.62
C ILE A 134 -42.98 -14.45 22.94
N GLU A 135 -42.51 -13.65 23.91
CA GLU A 135 -43.23 -13.44 25.18
C GLU A 135 -44.61 -12.78 25.01
N LEU A 136 -44.80 -11.99 23.96
CA LEU A 136 -46.07 -11.33 23.62
C LEU A 136 -47.00 -12.25 22.82
N GLU A 137 -46.45 -13.10 21.95
CA GLU A 137 -47.20 -13.96 21.03
C GLU A 137 -47.69 -15.26 21.70
N GLU A 138 -47.03 -15.74 22.75
CA GLU A 138 -47.60 -16.79 23.59
C GLU A 138 -48.56 -16.18 24.62
N PRO A 139 -49.89 -16.24 24.42
CA PRO A 139 -50.80 -15.95 25.51
C PRO A 139 -50.45 -16.94 26.61
N LYS A 140 -50.06 -16.44 27.79
CA LYS A 140 -49.94 -17.26 29.00
C LYS A 140 -51.32 -17.81 29.33
N THR A 141 -51.75 -18.85 28.62
CA THR A 141 -52.92 -19.64 28.97
C THR A 141 -52.64 -20.19 30.34
N ASP A 142 -53.37 -19.65 31.31
CA ASP A 142 -53.22 -20.02 32.71
C ASP A 142 -53.56 -21.51 32.82
N ARG A 143 -52.52 -22.37 32.85
CA ARG A 143 -52.63 -23.83 32.86
C ARG A 143 -53.57 -24.32 33.96
N LYS A 144 -53.71 -23.55 35.05
CA LYS A 144 -54.69 -23.80 36.12
C LYS A 144 -56.13 -23.60 35.63
N LYS A 145 -56.40 -22.57 34.83
CA LYS A 145 -57.73 -22.35 34.22
C LYS A 145 -58.08 -23.46 33.23
N GLU A 146 -57.13 -23.92 32.41
CA GLU A 146 -57.37 -25.05 31.49
C GLU A 146 -57.66 -26.35 32.23
N ARG A 147 -56.88 -26.66 33.28
CA ARG A 147 -57.14 -27.84 34.13
C ARG A 147 -58.52 -27.79 34.79
N LYS A 148 -58.92 -26.62 35.32
CA LYS A 148 -60.25 -26.42 35.92
C LYS A 148 -61.37 -26.60 34.88
N LYS A 149 -61.20 -26.08 33.66
CA LYS A 149 -62.15 -26.29 32.56
C LYS A 149 -62.28 -27.78 32.22
N TYR A 150 -61.16 -28.48 32.10
CA TYR A 150 -61.12 -29.91 31.78
C TYR A 150 -61.73 -30.79 32.89
N GLU A 151 -61.43 -30.52 34.17
CA GLU A 151 -62.02 -31.24 35.30
C GLU A 151 -63.55 -31.08 35.33
N ASN A 152 -64.04 -29.86 35.09
CA ASN A 152 -65.49 -29.60 35.04
C ASN A 152 -66.16 -30.35 33.88
N GLU A 153 -65.56 -30.34 32.68
CA GLU A 153 -66.07 -31.12 31.54
C GLU A 153 -66.07 -32.62 31.82
N PHE A 154 -65.01 -33.13 32.44
CA PHE A 154 -64.90 -34.53 32.84
C PHE A 154 -65.99 -34.90 33.86
N LEU A 155 -66.21 -34.06 34.88
CA LEU A 155 -67.25 -34.27 35.89
C LEU A 155 -68.66 -34.29 35.28
N VAL A 156 -68.91 -33.40 34.32
CA VAL A 156 -70.18 -33.34 33.58
C VAL A 156 -70.38 -34.60 32.74
N ARG A 157 -69.36 -35.05 32.00
CA ARG A 157 -69.43 -36.32 31.24
C ARG A 157 -69.70 -37.52 32.15
N TYR A 158 -69.03 -37.60 33.29
CA TYR A 158 -69.20 -38.68 34.24
C TYR A 158 -70.61 -38.69 34.86
N LYS A 159 -71.11 -37.53 35.31
CA LYS A 159 -72.49 -37.39 35.81
C LYS A 159 -73.52 -37.75 34.75
N LYS A 160 -73.28 -37.40 33.49
CA LYS A 160 -74.14 -37.78 32.36
C LYS A 160 -74.14 -39.30 32.16
N GLN A 161 -72.98 -39.96 32.20
CA GLN A 161 -72.88 -41.42 32.10
C GLN A 161 -73.55 -42.15 33.28
N GLN A 162 -73.43 -41.62 34.51
CA GLN A 162 -74.11 -42.14 35.70
C GLN A 162 -75.64 -42.12 35.57
N LYS A 163 -76.19 -41.06 34.95
CA LYS A 163 -77.63 -40.92 34.71
C LYS A 163 -78.18 -41.84 33.61
N VAL A 164 -77.31 -42.35 32.73
CA VAL A 164 -77.69 -43.18 31.57
C VAL A 164 -77.57 -44.68 31.86
N LYS A 165 -76.89 -45.09 32.94
CA LYS A 165 -76.88 -46.51 33.34
C LYS A 165 -78.24 -46.87 33.95
N PRO A 166 -79.07 -47.73 33.32
CA PRO A 166 -80.25 -48.26 33.98
C PRO A 166 -79.77 -49.04 35.21
N LYS A 167 -80.33 -48.74 36.39
CA LYS A 167 -80.07 -49.48 37.63
C LYS A 167 -80.62 -50.91 37.49
N LYS A 168 -79.93 -51.77 36.75
CA LYS A 168 -80.20 -53.20 36.74
C LYS A 168 -79.37 -53.85 37.85
N LYS A 169 -80.07 -54.32 38.88
CA LYS A 169 -79.56 -55.19 39.93
C LYS A 169 -79.05 -56.48 39.30
N VAL A 170 -77.76 -56.59 38.95
CA VAL A 170 -77.14 -57.89 38.69
C VAL A 170 -75.66 -57.81 39.06
N SER A 171 -75.34 -58.27 40.25
CA SER A 171 -74.02 -58.78 40.60
C SER A 171 -73.70 -60.00 39.73
N LYS A 172 -72.92 -59.85 38.67
CA LYS A 172 -72.23 -60.99 38.04
C LYS A 172 -71.03 -60.53 37.22
N LEU A 173 -69.88 -61.08 37.63
CA LEU A 173 -68.69 -61.37 36.84
C LEU A 173 -67.78 -60.21 36.46
N LEU A 174 -66.87 -59.89 37.37
CA LEU A 174 -65.52 -59.46 36.99
C LEU A 174 -64.65 -60.72 36.94
N THR A 175 -64.43 -61.29 35.76
CA THR A 175 -63.41 -62.33 35.57
C THR A 175 -62.03 -61.69 35.70
N PRO A 176 -61.16 -62.17 36.60
CA PRO A 176 -59.78 -61.68 36.64
C PRO A 176 -59.02 -62.21 35.42
N GLU A 177 -58.19 -61.37 34.82
CA GLU A 177 -57.32 -61.70 33.68
C GLU A 177 -56.48 -62.96 33.95
N PRO A 178 -56.17 -63.78 32.92
CA PRO A 178 -55.28 -64.91 33.08
C PRO A 178 -53.89 -64.41 33.53
N LYS A 179 -53.38 -64.95 34.64
CA LYS A 179 -52.04 -64.66 35.16
C LYS A 179 -50.99 -65.22 34.19
N ILE A 180 -50.67 -64.46 33.16
CA ILE A 180 -49.59 -64.78 32.22
C ILE A 180 -48.27 -64.72 32.99
N ASP A 181 -47.52 -65.82 33.00
CA ASP A 181 -46.22 -65.89 33.66
C ASP A 181 -45.21 -65.02 32.90
N ARG A 182 -45.05 -63.76 33.33
CA ARG A 182 -44.13 -62.75 32.76
C ARG A 182 -42.70 -63.27 32.55
N LYS A 183 -42.27 -64.30 33.29
CA LYS A 183 -40.93 -64.90 33.11
C LYS A 183 -40.82 -65.68 31.79
N LYS A 184 -41.91 -66.28 31.30
CA LYS A 184 -41.93 -67.01 30.04
C LYS A 184 -41.85 -66.05 28.85
N GLU A 185 -42.66 -64.99 28.86
CA GLU A 185 -42.61 -63.93 27.83
C GLU A 185 -41.24 -63.26 27.73
N ARG A 186 -40.58 -62.98 28.87
CA ARG A 186 -39.22 -62.42 28.85
C ARG A 186 -38.22 -63.35 28.16
N LYS A 187 -38.30 -64.66 28.42
CA LYS A 187 -37.41 -65.64 27.79
C LYS A 187 -37.69 -65.78 26.29
N ASP A 188 -38.95 -65.74 25.90
CA ASP A 188 -39.35 -65.84 24.49
C ASP A 188 -38.92 -64.56 23.73
N TYR A 189 -39.10 -63.38 24.33
CA TYR A 189 -38.64 -62.11 23.78
C TYR A 189 -37.11 -62.00 23.66
N GLU A 190 -36.36 -62.48 24.66
CA GLU A 190 -34.90 -62.47 24.63
C GLU A 190 -34.33 -63.38 23.53
N LYS A 191 -34.98 -64.53 23.29
CA LYS A 191 -34.64 -65.42 22.17
C LYS A 191 -34.89 -64.74 20.82
N GLU A 192 -36.03 -64.09 20.64
CA GLU A 192 -36.33 -63.33 19.42
C GLU A 192 -35.34 -62.19 19.18
N PHE A 193 -34.92 -61.51 20.25
CA PHE A 193 -33.91 -60.46 20.16
C PHE A 193 -32.56 -61.01 19.69
N LEU A 194 -32.11 -62.14 20.26
CA LEU A 194 -30.85 -62.79 19.88
C LEU A 194 -30.85 -63.27 18.42
N THR A 195 -31.96 -63.85 17.94
CA THR A 195 -32.07 -64.29 16.54
C THR A 195 -32.03 -63.11 15.58
N ARG A 196 -32.73 -62.01 15.89
CA ARG A 196 -32.72 -60.79 15.09
C ARG A 196 -31.31 -60.18 14.99
N TYR A 197 -30.58 -60.14 16.09
CA TYR A 197 -29.19 -59.65 16.13
C TYR A 197 -28.24 -60.52 15.30
N ARG A 198 -28.34 -61.86 15.41
CA ARG A 198 -27.56 -62.78 14.57
C ARG A 198 -27.86 -62.62 13.08
N ASN A 199 -29.13 -62.42 12.73
CA ASN A 199 -29.54 -62.19 11.34
C ASN A 199 -28.98 -60.88 10.78
N GLN A 200 -28.96 -59.80 11.57
CA GLN A 200 -28.35 -58.53 11.16
C GLN A 200 -26.83 -58.65 10.92
N GLN A 201 -26.12 -59.46 11.70
CA GLN A 201 -24.67 -59.68 11.48
C GLN A 201 -24.40 -60.54 10.24
N LYS A 202 -25.29 -61.48 9.92
CA LYS A 202 -25.19 -62.31 8.69
C LYS A 202 -25.59 -61.54 7.43
N ALA A 203 -26.41 -60.49 7.57
CA ALA A 203 -26.96 -59.70 6.46
C ALA A 203 -26.06 -58.55 5.98
N LYS A 204 -24.84 -58.35 6.53
CA LYS A 204 -23.86 -57.45 5.91
C LYS A 204 -23.36 -58.12 4.62
N PRO A 205 -23.71 -57.61 3.42
CA PRO A 205 -23.22 -58.23 2.19
C PRO A 205 -21.69 -58.07 2.14
N LYS A 206 -20.98 -59.19 2.19
CA LYS A 206 -19.61 -59.24 1.67
C LYS A 206 -19.73 -59.05 0.17
N ASN A 207 -19.28 -57.91 -0.34
CA ASN A 207 -19.28 -57.56 -1.77
C ASN A 207 -18.74 -58.74 -2.59
N LYS A 208 -19.64 -59.47 -3.23
CA LYS A 208 -19.34 -60.43 -4.28
C LYS A 208 -19.77 -59.79 -5.58
N ILE A 209 -18.79 -59.59 -6.45
CA ILE A 209 -18.92 -59.15 -7.83
C ILE A 209 -19.74 -60.22 -8.58
N SER A 210 -21.00 -59.94 -8.85
CA SER A 210 -21.86 -60.68 -9.80
C SER A 210 -22.26 -59.67 -10.87
N LYS A 211 -21.72 -59.71 -12.09
CA LYS A 211 -21.94 -60.69 -13.18
C LYS A 211 -23.42 -60.74 -13.58
N LEU A 212 -23.66 -60.60 -14.90
CA LEU A 212 -24.92 -60.52 -15.66
C LEU A 212 -25.39 -59.06 -15.88
N LEU A 213 -25.78 -58.60 -17.06
CA LEU A 213 -26.31 -59.27 -18.25
C LEU A 213 -26.12 -58.34 -19.47
N THR A 214 -25.60 -58.84 -20.59
CA THR A 214 -25.61 -58.14 -21.88
C THR A 214 -26.87 -58.55 -22.63
N SER A 215 -27.70 -57.58 -23.02
CA SER A 215 -28.82 -57.80 -23.95
C SER A 215 -29.10 -56.49 -24.70
N ASP A 216 -28.79 -56.48 -25.99
CA ASP A 216 -29.24 -55.53 -27.01
C ASP A 216 -29.86 -56.38 -28.14
N PRO A 217 -30.91 -55.92 -28.87
CA PRO A 217 -30.84 -54.68 -29.68
C PRO A 217 -32.10 -53.78 -29.77
N GLU A 218 -31.84 -52.46 -29.72
CA GLU A 218 -32.39 -51.30 -30.50
C GLU A 218 -33.91 -51.00 -30.64
N PRO A 219 -34.36 -49.76 -31.03
CA PRO A 219 -33.64 -48.49 -31.32
C PRO A 219 -34.17 -47.20 -30.61
N THR A 220 -33.27 -46.20 -30.49
CA THR A 220 -33.38 -44.70 -30.43
C THR A 220 -34.69 -43.96 -30.04
N PRO A 221 -34.65 -42.82 -29.29
CA PRO A 221 -33.82 -41.64 -29.63
C PRO A 221 -33.14 -40.84 -28.47
N GLU A 222 -32.03 -40.18 -28.85
CA GLU A 222 -31.33 -39.03 -28.21
C GLU A 222 -30.67 -39.18 -26.80
N PRO A 223 -29.32 -39.17 -26.70
CA PRO A 223 -28.63 -39.02 -25.42
C PRO A 223 -28.27 -37.56 -25.13
N THR A 224 -28.93 -36.98 -24.14
CA THR A 224 -28.39 -35.88 -23.31
C THR A 224 -27.03 -36.29 -22.70
N PRO A 225 -25.99 -35.42 -22.67
CA PRO A 225 -24.70 -35.79 -22.11
C PRO A 225 -24.79 -35.94 -20.57
N GLU A 226 -24.60 -37.18 -20.09
CA GLU A 226 -24.48 -37.50 -18.67
C GLU A 226 -23.22 -36.85 -18.04
N PRO A 227 -23.27 -36.47 -16.75
CA PRO A 227 -22.10 -35.99 -16.03
C PRO A 227 -21.15 -37.17 -15.77
N THR A 228 -19.91 -37.03 -16.24
CA THR A 228 -18.81 -37.93 -15.88
C THR A 228 -18.69 -38.05 -14.36
N PRO A 229 -18.58 -39.25 -13.78
CA PRO A 229 -18.33 -39.37 -12.35
C PRO A 229 -16.90 -38.91 -12.07
N GLU A 230 -16.78 -37.74 -11.42
CA GLU A 230 -15.52 -37.23 -10.92
C GLU A 230 -14.77 -38.34 -10.14
N PRO A 231 -13.44 -38.49 -10.33
CA PRO A 231 -12.68 -39.41 -9.51
C PRO A 231 -12.88 -39.03 -8.04
N LYS A 232 -13.26 -39.99 -7.19
CA LYS A 232 -13.36 -39.80 -5.73
C LYS A 232 -11.96 -39.58 -5.17
N ILE A 233 -11.44 -38.38 -5.34
CA ILE A 233 -10.15 -37.98 -4.81
C ILE A 233 -10.32 -37.90 -3.29
N ASP A 234 -9.47 -38.63 -2.56
CA ASP A 234 -9.47 -38.60 -1.11
C ASP A 234 -9.05 -37.20 -0.65
N ARG A 235 -10.04 -36.35 -0.35
CA ARG A 235 -9.90 -34.94 0.07
C ARG A 235 -8.91 -34.75 1.23
N LYS A 236 -8.65 -35.79 2.02
CA LYS A 236 -7.65 -35.78 3.09
C LYS A 236 -6.23 -35.85 2.57
N LYS A 237 -6.00 -36.54 1.45
CA LYS A 237 -4.69 -36.67 0.80
C LYS A 237 -4.29 -35.35 0.14
N GLU A 238 -5.19 -34.72 -0.62
CA GLU A 238 -4.95 -33.39 -1.21
C GLU A 238 -4.62 -32.31 -0.18
N ARG A 239 -5.33 -32.30 0.96
CA ARG A 239 -5.05 -31.34 2.05
C ARG A 239 -3.64 -31.52 2.61
N LYS A 240 -3.20 -32.77 2.78
CA LYS A 240 -1.84 -33.07 3.27
C LYS A 240 -0.78 -32.68 2.24
N ASP A 241 -1.03 -32.95 0.97
CA ASP A 241 -0.12 -32.60 -0.12
C ASP A 241 0.01 -31.07 -0.25
N TYR A 242 -1.11 -30.34 -0.19
CA TYR A 242 -1.15 -28.88 -0.20
C TYR A 242 -0.43 -28.24 1.00
N GLU A 243 -0.65 -28.77 2.21
CA GLU A 243 0.01 -28.26 3.43
C GLU A 243 1.54 -28.46 3.36
N LYS A 244 1.98 -29.60 2.79
CA LYS A 244 3.40 -29.90 2.59
C LYS A 244 4.05 -28.93 1.58
N GLU A 245 3.37 -28.64 0.48
CA GLU A 245 3.83 -27.65 -0.51
C GLU A 245 3.90 -26.23 0.09
N PHE A 246 2.90 -25.85 0.88
CA PHE A 246 2.87 -24.57 1.57
C PHE A 246 4.07 -24.41 2.52
N LEU A 247 4.35 -25.42 3.36
CA LEU A 247 5.51 -25.42 4.26
C LEU A 247 6.83 -25.33 3.48
N ALA A 248 6.95 -26.06 2.37
CA ALA A 248 8.15 -26.05 1.54
C ALA A 248 8.40 -24.65 0.94
N ARG A 249 7.34 -24.00 0.43
CA ARG A 249 7.40 -22.65 -0.14
C ARG A 249 7.79 -21.63 0.92
N TYR A 250 7.21 -21.72 2.12
CA TYR A 250 7.55 -20.85 3.24
C TYR A 250 9.02 -21.01 3.68
N ARG A 251 9.52 -22.24 3.81
CA ARG A 251 10.93 -22.52 4.12
C ARG A 251 11.87 -21.99 3.04
N LYS A 252 11.52 -22.13 1.76
CA LYS A 252 12.30 -21.58 0.63
C LYS A 252 12.37 -20.05 0.72
N GLN A 253 11.26 -19.39 1.06
CA GLN A 253 11.21 -17.94 1.25
C GLN A 253 12.07 -17.47 2.44
N GLN A 254 12.13 -18.24 3.54
CA GLN A 254 13.00 -17.93 4.68
C GLN A 254 14.49 -18.11 4.35
N LYS A 255 14.84 -19.09 3.52
CA LYS A 255 16.23 -19.35 3.08
C LYS A 255 16.72 -18.33 2.04
N ALA A 256 15.83 -17.76 1.23
CA ALA A 256 16.14 -16.75 0.22
C ALA A 256 16.27 -15.31 0.76
N ARG A 257 15.90 -15.08 2.03
CA ARG A 257 16.10 -13.77 2.68
C ARG A 257 17.58 -13.60 3.01
N PRO A 258 18.25 -12.51 2.58
CA PRO A 258 19.63 -12.26 2.95
C PRO A 258 19.71 -12.15 4.48
N LYS A 259 20.54 -12.99 5.10
CA LYS A 259 20.82 -12.94 6.53
C LYS A 259 21.61 -11.66 6.81
N ASN A 260 20.91 -10.55 7.02
CA ASN A 260 21.53 -9.35 7.54
C ASN A 260 22.20 -9.71 8.87
N LYS A 261 23.51 -9.46 8.97
CA LYS A 261 24.40 -9.78 10.12
C LYS A 261 24.08 -8.95 11.38
N ILE A 262 22.80 -8.73 11.69
CA ILE A 262 22.31 -7.87 12.78
C ILE A 262 21.56 -8.69 13.85
N SER A 263 21.41 -10.01 13.70
CA SER A 263 20.83 -10.86 14.76
C SER A 263 21.90 -11.42 15.70
N LYS A 264 22.70 -10.55 16.31
CA LYS A 264 23.12 -10.75 17.71
C LYS A 264 22.26 -9.78 18.50
N LEU A 265 21.71 -10.20 19.63
CA LEU A 265 20.70 -9.51 20.46
C LEU A 265 19.24 -9.91 20.14
N LEU A 266 18.95 -11.20 20.20
CA LEU A 266 17.73 -11.63 20.87
C LEU A 266 18.16 -12.33 22.15
N THR A 267 18.46 -11.53 23.19
CA THR A 267 18.56 -12.05 24.55
C THR A 267 17.19 -12.60 24.91
N PRO A 268 17.06 -13.87 25.33
CA PRO A 268 15.82 -14.34 25.91
C PRO A 268 15.52 -13.48 27.15
N GLU A 269 14.27 -13.05 27.30
CA GLU A 269 13.81 -12.31 28.48
C GLU A 269 14.28 -13.01 29.76
N PRO A 270 14.72 -12.27 30.79
CA PRO A 270 15.07 -12.90 32.06
C PRO A 270 13.85 -13.68 32.55
N LYS A 271 14.06 -14.95 32.92
CA LYS A 271 12.99 -15.81 33.47
C LYS A 271 12.55 -15.20 34.80
N ILE A 272 11.52 -14.37 34.77
CA ILE A 272 10.94 -13.77 35.96
C ILE A 272 10.34 -14.89 36.81
N ASP A 273 10.85 -15.06 38.02
CA ASP A 273 10.33 -16.04 38.97
C ASP A 273 8.97 -15.54 39.50
N ARG A 274 7.89 -16.04 38.88
CA ARG A 274 6.49 -15.70 39.22
C ARG A 274 6.17 -15.88 40.71
N LYS A 275 6.90 -16.74 41.44
CA LYS A 275 6.70 -16.90 42.89
C LYS A 275 7.17 -15.67 43.66
N LYS A 276 8.22 -15.00 43.19
CA LYS A 276 8.78 -13.80 43.83
C LYS A 276 7.86 -12.60 43.63
N GLU A 277 7.35 -12.38 42.41
CA GLU A 277 6.36 -11.32 42.13
C GLU A 277 5.08 -11.49 42.95
N ARG A 278 4.57 -12.72 43.09
CA ARG A 278 3.38 -12.98 43.93
C ARG A 278 3.60 -12.58 45.38
N LYS A 279 4.76 -12.91 45.95
CA LYS A 279 5.11 -12.54 47.33
C LYS A 279 5.26 -11.03 47.51
N GLU A 280 5.82 -10.34 46.52
CA GLU A 280 5.95 -8.87 46.54
C GLU A 280 4.57 -8.20 46.47
N TYR A 281 3.69 -8.68 45.57
CA TYR A 281 2.33 -8.17 45.45
C TYR A 281 1.49 -8.40 46.71
N GLU A 282 1.61 -9.56 47.35
CA GLU A 282 0.90 -9.88 48.58
C GLU A 282 1.38 -9.03 49.76
N LYS A 283 2.68 -8.75 49.85
CA LYS A 283 3.23 -7.80 50.85
C LYS A 283 2.72 -6.38 50.64
N GLU A 284 2.67 -5.92 49.39
CA GLU A 284 2.16 -4.59 49.04
C GLU A 284 0.67 -4.46 49.38
N TYR A 285 -0.11 -5.49 49.07
CA TYR A 285 -1.53 -5.56 49.39
C TYR A 285 -1.80 -5.53 50.90
N LEU A 286 -1.06 -6.33 51.68
CA LEU A 286 -1.17 -6.35 53.15
C LEU A 286 -0.71 -5.03 53.79
N SER A 287 0.33 -4.40 53.24
CA SER A 287 0.78 -3.07 53.70
C SER A 287 -0.29 -2.00 53.43
N ARG A 288 -0.96 -2.08 52.29
CA ARG A 288 -2.07 -1.19 51.95
C ARG A 288 -3.26 -1.39 52.88
N LEU A 289 -3.61 -2.63 53.23
CA LEU A 289 -4.66 -2.93 54.22
C LEU A 289 -4.31 -2.38 55.61
N LYS A 290 -3.05 -2.48 56.02
CA LYS A 290 -2.59 -2.03 57.34
C LYS A 290 -2.52 -0.51 57.48
N ASN A 291 -2.38 0.22 56.37
CA ASN A 291 -2.36 1.69 56.36
C ASN A 291 -3.75 2.33 56.18
N ASN A 292 -4.80 1.53 55.95
CA ASN A 292 -6.20 1.99 55.83
C ASN A 292 -7.06 1.58 57.03
N LEU A 293 -6.42 1.15 58.13
CA LEU A 293 -7.01 0.87 59.44
C LEU A 293 -6.39 1.82 60.46
#